data_AF-A0A534IT61-F1
#
_entry.id   AF-A0A534IT61-F1
#
_cell.length_a   1.000
_cell.length_b   1.000
_cell.length_c   1.000
_cell.angle_alpha   90.00
_cell.angle_beta   90.00
_cell.angle_gamma   90.00
#
_symmetry.space_group_name_H-M   'P 1'
#
loop_
_entity.id
_entity.type
_entity.pdbx_description
1 polymer ?
#
loop_
_entity_poly.entity_id
_entity_poly.type
_entity_poly.pdbx_seq_one_letter_code
_entity_poly.pdbx_strand_id
1 'polypeptide(L)' 'MATRVLYMEERKGQEPDPCYAREFDAQIVERGPDYVTLDQTLFYAEGGGQPYDTGILRQGSTESRVLRVTKEKGV' A
#
# COMPACT_ATOMS: atom_id res chain seq x y z
N MET A 1 -3.86 11.38 -9.34
CA MET A 1 -3.22 11.88 -8.10
C MET A 1 -2.17 10.86 -7.69
N ALA A 2 -1.11 11.26 -6.99
CA ALA A 2 -0.10 10.31 -6.52
C ALA A 2 -0.62 9.50 -5.32
N THR A 3 -0.25 8.22 -5.25
CA THR A 3 -0.52 7.36 -4.09
C THR A 3 0.21 7.90 -2.87
N ARG A 4 -0.50 8.10 -1.74
CA ARG A 4 0.13 8.48 -0.47
C ARG A 4 0.85 7.28 0.14
N VAL A 5 2.11 7.46 0.52
CA VAL A 5 2.94 6.40 1.10
C VAL A 5 2.97 6.57 2.60
N LEU A 6 2.12 5.82 3.30
CA LEU A 6 1.79 6.06 4.71
C LEU A 6 2.99 5.84 5.65
N TYR A 7 3.87 4.87 5.35
CA TYR A 7 5.06 4.59 6.15
C TYR A 7 6.16 5.66 6.02
N MET A 8 6.05 6.57 5.05
CA MET A 8 6.98 7.69 4.85
C MET A 8 6.44 9.01 5.43
N GLU A 9 5.23 9.02 5.99
CA GLU A 9 4.66 10.22 6.57
C GLU A 9 5.21 10.45 7.99
N GLU A 10 5.81 11.62 8.24
CA GLU A 10 6.22 12.00 9.59
C GLU A 10 4.97 12.25 10.45
N ARG A 11 4.62 11.27 11.27
CA ARG A 11 3.51 11.37 12.23
C ARG A 11 4.03 11.23 13.67
N LYS A 12 4.60 12.32 14.19
CA LYS A 12 5.10 12.38 15.57
C LYS A 12 3.97 12.08 16.57
N GLY A 13 4.18 11.08 17.42
CA GLY A 13 3.26 10.72 18.50
C GLY A 13 2.12 9.77 18.11
N GLN A 14 2.13 9.22 16.89
CA GLN A 14 1.19 8.15 16.51
C GLN A 14 1.75 6.79 16.93
N GLU A 15 0.92 5.98 17.58
CA GLU A 15 1.24 4.61 17.97
C GLU A 15 0.28 3.64 17.25
N PRO A 16 0.78 2.62 16.53
CA PRO A 16 2.20 2.34 16.28
C PRO A 16 2.86 3.37 15.35
N ASP A 17 4.20 3.42 15.37
CA ASP A 17 4.99 4.11 14.33
C ASP A 17 4.48 3.66 12.95
N PRO A 18 4.28 4.58 11.97
CA PRO A 18 3.86 4.22 10.63
C PRO A 18 4.71 3.12 9.97
N CYS A 19 6.01 3.01 10.29
CA CYS A 19 6.89 1.96 9.80
C CYS A 19 6.58 0.57 10.36
N TYR A 20 5.86 0.48 11.48
CA TYR A 20 5.43 -0.77 12.10
C TYR A 20 3.94 -1.07 11.89
N ALA A 21 3.17 -0.13 11.32
CA ALA A 21 1.77 -0.34 10.98
C ALA A 21 1.62 -1.41 9.89
N ARG A 22 0.62 -2.29 10.03
CA ARG A 22 0.36 -3.40 9.10
C ARG A 22 -1.04 -3.38 8.48
N GLU A 23 -1.88 -2.49 8.95
CA GLU A 23 -3.29 -2.38 8.56
C GLU A 23 -3.60 -0.93 8.22
N PHE A 24 -4.33 -0.73 7.13
CA PHE A 24 -4.77 0.58 6.68
C PHE A 24 -6.05 0.45 5.84
N ASP A 25 -6.82 1.52 5.81
CA ASP A 25 -7.93 1.68 4.88
C ASP A 25 -7.49 2.50 3.67
N ALA A 26 -8.00 2.13 2.49
CA ALA A 26 -7.74 2.85 1.26
C ALA A 26 -8.92 2.74 0.29
N GLN A 27 -8.94 3.65 -0.69
CA GLN A 27 -9.86 3.63 -1.81
C GLN A 27 -9.14 3.20 -3.07
N ILE A 28 -9.80 2.37 -3.87
CA ILE A 28 -9.31 2.02 -5.21
C ILE A 28 -9.58 3.21 -6.13
N VAL A 29 -8.51 3.79 -6.69
CA VAL A 29 -8.59 4.93 -7.63
C VAL A 29 -8.48 4.49 -9.09
N GLU A 30 -7.90 3.31 -9.35
CA GLU A 30 -7.80 2.71 -10.67
C GLU A 30 -7.86 1.18 -10.58
N ARG A 31 -8.41 0.53 -11.61
CA ARG A 31 -8.49 -0.93 -11.75
C ARG A 31 -7.98 -1.33 -13.12
N GLY A 32 -6.95 -2.14 -13.15
CA GLY A 32 -6.46 -2.81 -14.35
C GLY A 32 -6.99 -4.25 -14.46
N PRO A 33 -6.48 -5.03 -15.43
CA PRO A 33 -6.84 -6.44 -15.59
C PRO A 33 -6.43 -7.32 -14.40
N ASP A 34 -5.27 -7.03 -13.78
CA ASP A 34 -4.63 -7.83 -12.74
C ASP A 34 -4.07 -6.99 -11.57
N TYR A 35 -4.34 -5.69 -11.55
CA TYR A 35 -3.87 -4.78 -10.51
C TYR A 35 -4.94 -3.76 -10.10
N VAL A 36 -4.71 -3.14 -8.94
CA VAL A 36 -5.45 -1.97 -8.47
C VAL A 36 -4.47 -0.89 -8.02
N THR A 37 -4.84 0.36 -8.21
CA THR A 37 -4.14 1.50 -7.63
C THR A 37 -4.95 2.02 -6.45
N LEU A 38 -4.27 2.28 -5.33
CA LEU A 38 -4.87 2.81 -4.11
C LEU A 38 -4.56 4.30 -3.95
N ASP A 39 -5.44 5.05 -3.28
CA ASP A 39 -5.16 6.46 -2.94
C ASP A 39 -4.04 6.61 -1.89
N GLN A 40 -3.84 5.57 -1.08
CA GLN A 40 -2.83 5.48 -0.04
C GLN A 40 -2.42 4.02 0.21
N THR A 41 -1.20 3.79 0.70
CA THR A 41 -0.71 2.44 0.96
C THR A 41 0.32 2.38 2.09
N LEU A 42 0.29 1.29 2.87
CA LEU A 42 1.41 0.86 3.71
C LEU A 42 2.31 -0.18 3.00
N PHE A 43 1.87 -0.76 1.88
CA PHE A 43 2.70 -1.72 1.14
C PHE A 43 3.93 -1.04 0.54
N TYR A 44 5.11 -1.55 0.85
CA TYR A 44 6.35 -1.17 0.21
C TYR A 44 6.42 -1.76 -1.21
N ALA A 45 6.57 -0.87 -2.20
CA ALA A 45 6.86 -1.27 -3.58
C ALA A 45 8.33 -1.66 -3.73
N GLU A 46 8.61 -2.68 -4.56
CA GLU A 46 9.99 -3.11 -4.84
C GLU A 46 10.91 -1.94 -5.21
N GLY A 47 12.07 -1.82 -4.55
CA GLY A 47 13.00 -0.72 -4.83
C GLY A 47 14.15 -0.60 -3.83
N GLY A 48 15.29 -0.06 -4.28
CA GLY A 48 16.46 0.20 -3.43
C GLY A 48 17.15 -1.05 -2.89
N GLY A 49 16.93 -2.22 -3.51
CA GLY A 49 17.41 -3.52 -3.03
C GLY A 49 16.50 -4.18 -1.98
N GLN A 50 15.42 -3.52 -1.57
CA GLN A 50 14.42 -4.08 -0.67
C GLN A 50 13.29 -4.75 -1.48
N PRO A 51 12.90 -5.99 -1.12
CA PRO A 51 11.78 -6.69 -1.76
C PRO A 51 10.45 -5.99 -1.48
N TYR A 52 9.47 -6.23 -2.35
CA TYR A 52 8.10 -5.75 -2.16
C TYR A 52 7.42 -6.45 -0.97
N ASP A 53 6.44 -5.77 -0.38
CA ASP A 53 5.57 -6.36 0.62
C ASP A 53 4.53 -7.31 0.00
N THR A 54 4.02 -8.21 0.83
CA THR A 54 2.88 -9.08 0.51
C THR A 54 1.81 -8.96 1.59
N GLY A 55 0.57 -9.30 1.26
CA GLY A 55 -0.54 -9.18 2.21
C GLY A 55 -1.89 -9.44 1.58
N ILE A 56 -2.95 -8.85 2.15
CA ILE A 56 -4.33 -9.07 1.74
C ILE A 56 -5.03 -7.72 1.61
N LEU A 57 -5.78 -7.54 0.51
CA LEU A 57 -6.82 -6.52 0.39
C LEU A 57 -8.17 -7.16 0.74
N ARG A 58 -8.91 -6.54 1.65
CA ARG A 58 -10.20 -7.05 2.13
C ARG A 58 -11.30 -6.04 1.85
N GLN A 59 -12.36 -6.48 1.17
CA GLN A 59 -13.57 -5.71 0.93
C GLN A 59 -14.79 -6.55 1.36
N GLY A 60 -15.38 -6.22 2.50
CA GLY A 60 -16.45 -7.03 3.08
C GLY A 60 -15.95 -8.45 3.37
N SER A 61 -16.62 -9.46 2.79
CA SER A 61 -16.22 -10.87 2.88
C SER A 61 -15.23 -11.32 1.79
N THR A 62 -14.86 -10.43 0.87
CA THR A 62 -13.94 -10.75 -0.22
C THR A 62 -12.51 -10.40 0.18
N GLU A 63 -11.61 -11.36 0.00
CA GLU A 63 -10.17 -11.19 0.21
C GLU A 63 -9.42 -11.43 -1.09
N SER A 64 -8.43 -10.59 -1.36
CA SER A 64 -7.53 -10.69 -2.52
C SER A 64 -6.09 -10.63 -2.03
N ARG A 65 -5.27 -11.61 -2.44
CA ARG A 65 -3.86 -11.65 -2.06
C ARG A 65 -3.06 -10.66 -2.89
N VAL A 66 -2.24 -9.85 -2.22
CA VAL A 66 -1.24 -9.00 -2.85
C VAL A 66 0.00 -9.86 -3.14
N LEU A 67 0.20 -10.19 -4.40
CA LEU A 67 1.33 -11.01 -4.86
C LEU A 67 2.54 -10.17 -5.27
N ARG A 68 2.33 -8.90 -5.56
CA ARG A 68 3.36 -7.96 -6.00
C ARG A 68 2.93 -6.52 -5.71
N VAL A 69 3.90 -5.65 -5.43
CA VAL A 69 3.71 -4.22 -5.28
C VAL A 69 4.77 -3.52 -6.13
N THR A 70 4.35 -2.68 -7.06
CA THR A 70 5.23 -1.92 -7.96
C THR A 70 4.96 -0.43 -7.83
N LYS A 71 5.94 0.38 -8.22
CA LYS A 71 5.79 1.83 -8.34
C LYS A 71 6.03 2.24 -9.78
N GLU A 72 5.05 2.84 -10.42
CA GLU A 72 5.13 3.28 -11.81
C GLU A 72 4.81 4.77 -11.92
N LYS A 73 5.74 5.57 -12.45
CA LYS A 73 5.55 7.02 -12.71
C LYS A 73 5.02 7.83 -11.51
N GLY A 74 5.35 7.40 -10.29
CA GLY A 74 4.93 8.08 -9.05
C GLY A 74 3.60 7.60 -8.46
N VAL A 75 3.09 6.47 -8.96
CA VAL A 75 1.92 5.75 -8.47
C VAL A 75 2.33 4.41 -7.88
#